data_AF-A0A2G2H3Y5-F1
#
_entry.id   AF-A0A2G2H3Y5-F1
#
_cell.length_a   1.000
_cell.length_b   1.000
_cell.length_c   1.000
_cell.angle_alpha   90.00
_cell.angle_beta   90.00
_cell.angle_gamma   90.00
#
_symmetry.space_group_name_H-M   'P 1'
#
loop_
_entity.id
_entity.type
_entity.pdbx_description
1 polymer ?
#
loop_
_entity_poly.entity_id
_entity_poly.type
_entity_poly.pdbx_seq_one_letter_code
_entity_poly.pdbx_strand_id
1 'polypeptide(L)'
;MAKQWSEIRTERPAGPLTGAEITVAAQGGQTVGLTYQQLKDWVKFKNNLSATTSPAANDDSTAGYEAGSRWLDNTPTPKVWWICTDATAGAAVWDVLSLSVDELGSAALVNTGTGASDVPLNSDLGSAAYSNMAELPFSNIIAQAGRFTTPAGPFDLYATGLFDSDVSDSLSPYNGATVTEVGKFIHDNADFGGGGASLTAPTLDLLSAMGRAGSNGRYGVEFYIAEYAAGGGTGGASLFPSGTLYLMSINLSRAIFAASGRCTFTAWVRAVDGPIGFRSLGPIVTEFDGVAQGTNPELVPADGWTFVRVVSQISTGYVAAWPGISGQSSVSKAQIAIPAIFPGNVDAGIYSAPIPNAGTF
;
A
#
# COMPACT_ATOMS: atom_id res chain seq x y z
N MET A 1 -7.09 65.98 -20.25
CA MET A 1 -5.65 66.29 -20.38
C MET A 1 -4.87 65.16 -19.73
N ALA A 2 -3.97 64.54 -20.48
CA ALA A 2 -3.18 63.39 -20.05
C ALA A 2 -2.22 63.77 -18.90
N LYS A 3 -2.18 62.98 -17.83
CA LYS A 3 -1.10 63.08 -16.84
C LYS A 3 0.08 62.26 -17.35
N GLN A 4 1.12 62.95 -17.80
CA GLN A 4 2.44 62.39 -18.02
C GLN A 4 2.93 61.71 -16.73
N TRP A 5 3.26 60.43 -16.83
CA TRP A 5 4.07 59.73 -15.84
C TRP A 5 5.53 59.91 -16.24
N SER A 6 6.29 60.69 -15.48
CA SER A 6 7.75 60.72 -15.63
C SER A 6 8.33 59.50 -14.92
N GLU A 7 8.94 58.60 -15.68
CA GLU A 7 9.70 57.46 -15.17
C GLU A 7 10.80 57.93 -14.21
N ILE A 8 10.78 57.45 -12.97
CA ILE A 8 11.89 57.63 -12.03
C ILE A 8 12.92 56.54 -12.35
N ARG A 9 14.01 56.95 -13.01
CA ARG A 9 15.22 56.13 -13.13
C ARG A 9 15.87 56.02 -11.74
N THR A 10 15.97 54.81 -11.21
CA THR A 10 16.77 54.55 -10.00
C THR A 10 18.22 54.32 -10.40
N GLU A 11 19.03 55.38 -10.36
CA GLU A 11 20.47 55.23 -10.28
C GLU A 11 20.81 54.67 -8.88
N ARG A 12 21.36 53.46 -8.84
CA ARG A 12 21.82 52.80 -7.60
C ARG A 12 22.97 53.62 -6.99
N PRO A 13 22.85 54.16 -5.76
CA PRO A 13 24.01 54.68 -5.07
C PRO A 13 24.79 53.51 -4.48
N ALA A 14 26.03 53.34 -4.92
CA ALA A 14 27.02 52.52 -4.26
C ALA A 14 27.54 53.27 -3.02
N GLY A 15 26.93 53.02 -1.85
CA GLY A 15 27.39 53.58 -0.58
C GLY A 15 26.34 53.43 0.54
N PRO A 16 26.75 53.43 1.82
CA PRO A 16 25.81 53.40 2.94
C PRO A 16 24.89 54.62 2.86
N LEU A 17 23.58 54.40 3.03
CA LEU A 17 22.55 55.43 2.92
C LEU A 17 22.68 56.45 4.06
N THR A 18 23.57 57.42 3.92
CA THR A 18 23.67 58.56 4.82
C THR A 18 22.69 59.62 4.36
N GLY A 19 21.44 59.48 4.79
CA GLY A 19 20.38 60.51 4.65
C GLY A 19 19.50 60.39 3.40
N ALA A 20 18.98 59.20 3.08
CA ALA A 20 18.03 59.05 1.98
C ALA A 20 16.61 59.45 2.41
N GLU A 21 16.07 60.51 1.80
CA GLU A 21 14.63 60.76 1.78
C GLU A 21 13.92 59.58 1.11
N ILE A 22 13.13 58.84 1.90
CA ILE A 22 12.25 57.79 1.38
C ILE A 22 11.05 58.47 0.74
N THR A 23 10.99 58.52 -0.59
CA THR A 23 9.80 59.01 -1.30
C THR A 23 8.77 57.88 -1.37
N VAL A 24 7.79 57.90 -0.48
CA VAL A 24 6.63 56.99 -0.52
C VAL A 24 5.57 57.60 -1.46
N ALA A 25 5.29 56.95 -2.59
CA ALA A 25 4.27 57.43 -3.52
C ALA A 25 2.87 57.20 -2.92
N ALA A 26 2.13 58.27 -2.62
CA ALA A 26 0.75 58.19 -2.16
C ALA A 26 -0.25 58.33 -3.32
N GLN A 27 -1.16 57.37 -3.48
CA GLN A 27 -2.34 57.51 -4.33
C GLN A 27 -3.35 58.43 -3.64
N GLY A 28 -3.72 59.54 -4.27
CA GLY A 28 -4.84 60.40 -3.80
C GLY A 28 -4.48 61.61 -2.94
N GLY A 29 -3.20 62.01 -2.85
CA GLY A 29 -2.84 63.31 -2.26
C GLY A 29 -2.94 63.41 -0.73
N GLN A 30 -3.15 62.29 -0.02
CA GLN A 30 -2.88 62.22 1.42
C GLN A 30 -1.45 61.74 1.66
N THR A 31 -0.63 62.63 2.21
CA THR A 31 0.68 62.26 2.76
C THR A 31 0.46 61.48 4.06
N VAL A 32 0.51 60.15 4.01
CA VAL A 32 0.65 59.34 5.23
C VAL A 32 2.10 59.48 5.67
N GLY A 33 2.38 60.47 6.52
CA GLY A 33 3.70 60.62 7.14
C GLY A 33 3.93 59.45 8.09
N LEU A 34 4.58 58.39 7.63
CA LEU A 34 5.17 57.42 8.53
C LEU A 34 6.29 58.14 9.28
N THR A 35 6.15 58.24 10.60
CA THR A 35 7.23 58.75 11.45
C THR A 35 8.45 57.86 11.29
N TYR A 36 9.65 58.41 11.51
CA TYR A 36 10.88 57.62 11.56
C TYR A 36 10.76 56.42 12.51
N GLN A 37 10.02 56.61 13.61
CA GLN A 37 9.70 55.52 14.55
C GLN A 37 8.82 54.44 13.92
N GLN A 38 7.76 54.80 13.18
CA GLN A 38 6.91 53.83 12.47
C GLN A 38 7.65 53.05 11.38
N LEU A 39 8.63 53.69 10.73
CA LEU A 39 9.50 53.05 9.74
C LEU A 39 10.56 52.14 10.39
N LYS A 40 11.13 52.57 11.53
CA LYS A 40 12.03 51.77 12.36
C LYS A 40 11.32 50.55 12.96
N ASP A 41 10.06 50.71 13.36
CA ASP A 41 9.21 49.63 13.87
C ASP A 41 8.83 48.63 12.75
N TRP A 42 8.81 49.06 11.48
CA TRP A 42 8.66 48.21 10.30
C TRP A 42 9.92 47.42 9.93
N VAL A 43 11.10 47.94 10.29
CA VAL A 43 12.42 47.28 10.13
C VAL A 43 12.93 46.86 11.52
N LYS A 44 12.06 46.22 12.31
CA LYS A 44 12.26 45.94 13.74
C LYS A 44 13.55 45.20 14.07
N PHE A 45 14.08 44.43 13.12
CA PHE A 45 15.27 43.60 13.33
C PHE A 45 16.31 43.90 12.25
N LYS A 46 17.57 44.08 12.66
CA LYS A 46 18.70 44.05 11.73
C LYS A 46 18.77 42.65 11.13
N ASN A 47 18.74 42.54 9.80
CA ASN A 47 18.90 41.28 9.10
C ASN A 47 20.14 41.34 8.22
N ASN A 48 20.88 40.23 8.11
CA ASN A 48 22.02 40.12 7.21
C ASN A 48 21.71 39.14 6.08
N LEU A 49 21.17 39.66 4.97
CA LEU A 49 20.71 38.84 3.85
C LEU A 49 21.77 38.66 2.74
N SER A 50 22.94 39.25 2.93
CA SER A 50 24.04 39.25 1.95
C SER A 50 25.35 38.71 2.54
N ALA A 51 25.29 37.98 3.65
CA ALA A 51 26.47 37.42 4.29
C ALA A 51 27.12 36.35 3.40
N THR A 52 28.43 36.22 3.55
CA THR A 52 29.26 35.19 2.89
C THR A 52 29.82 34.19 3.90
N THR A 53 29.40 34.27 5.15
CA THR A 53 29.78 33.35 6.24
C THR A 53 28.59 33.16 7.17
N SER A 54 28.55 32.05 7.89
CA SER A 54 27.64 31.84 9.03
C SER A 54 27.78 32.96 10.07
N PRO A 55 26.72 33.26 10.83
CA PRO A 55 26.80 34.20 11.94
C PRO A 55 27.72 33.65 13.04
N ALA A 56 28.45 34.55 13.69
CA ALA A 56 29.31 34.25 14.83
C ALA A 56 28.66 34.75 16.15
N ALA A 57 29.23 34.34 17.29
CA ALA A 57 28.72 34.72 18.62
C ALA A 57 28.74 36.25 18.89
N ASN A 58 29.53 37.01 18.12
CA ASN A 58 29.60 38.48 18.19
C ASN A 58 28.65 39.18 17.20
N ASP A 59 27.91 38.43 16.38
CA ASP A 59 26.76 38.95 15.63
C ASP A 59 25.55 39.07 16.56
N ASP A 60 25.67 39.98 17.52
CA ASP A 60 24.83 40.11 18.72
C ASP A 60 24.17 41.50 18.86
N SER A 61 23.63 41.79 20.04
CA SER A 61 23.03 43.10 20.38
C SER A 61 23.98 44.29 20.30
N THR A 62 25.28 44.10 20.52
CA THR A 62 26.30 45.16 20.32
C THR A 62 26.53 45.44 18.84
N ALA A 63 26.35 44.43 17.98
CA ALA A 63 26.32 44.56 16.53
C ALA A 63 24.94 44.98 15.99
N GLY A 64 23.95 45.21 16.86
CA GLY A 64 22.60 45.68 16.51
C GLY A 64 21.61 44.60 16.08
N TYR A 65 21.92 43.32 16.33
CA TYR A 65 20.97 42.21 16.15
C TYR A 65 20.12 42.01 17.40
N GLU A 66 18.93 41.44 17.22
CA GLU A 66 18.01 41.07 18.29
C GLU A 66 17.41 39.67 17.99
N ALA A 67 16.83 39.02 19.00
CA ALA A 67 16.07 37.80 18.79
C ALA A 67 14.97 38.02 17.72
N GLY A 68 14.94 37.17 16.70
CA GLY A 68 14.12 37.31 15.50
C GLY A 68 14.85 37.86 14.27
N SER A 69 16.09 38.33 14.43
CA SER A 69 16.98 38.70 13.31
C SER A 69 17.26 37.49 12.41
N ARG A 70 17.37 37.74 11.10
CA ARG A 70 17.61 36.70 10.09
C ARG A 70 18.96 36.88 9.43
N TRP A 71 19.60 35.76 9.13
CA TRP A 71 20.88 35.72 8.47
C TRP A 71 20.86 34.72 7.31
N LEU A 72 21.35 35.12 6.14
CA LEU A 72 21.52 34.27 4.98
C LEU A 72 23.00 34.15 4.63
N ASP A 73 23.58 32.97 4.85
CA ASP A 73 24.90 32.65 4.32
C ASP A 73 24.76 32.22 2.85
N ASN A 74 25.31 33.04 1.96
CA ASN A 74 25.24 32.85 0.50
C ASN A 74 26.37 31.98 -0.07
N THR A 75 27.35 31.57 0.75
CA THR A 75 28.52 30.80 0.30
C THR A 75 28.24 29.30 0.11
N PRO A 76 27.58 28.58 1.04
CA PRO A 76 27.30 27.15 0.85
C PRO A 76 26.22 26.91 -0.22
N THR A 77 26.21 25.69 -0.78
CA THR A 77 25.17 25.21 -1.70
C THR A 77 24.58 23.90 -1.15
N PRO A 78 23.31 23.88 -0.72
CA PRO A 78 22.34 24.98 -0.72
C PRO A 78 22.70 26.10 0.28
N LYS A 79 22.15 27.30 0.06
CA LYS A 79 22.31 28.45 0.97
C LYS A 79 21.66 28.15 2.32
N VAL A 80 22.25 28.65 3.40
CA VAL A 80 21.79 28.35 4.77
C VAL A 80 21.14 29.58 5.39
N TRP A 81 19.93 29.40 5.90
CA TRP A 81 19.19 30.41 6.64
C TRP A 81 19.35 30.21 8.14
N TRP A 82 19.51 31.29 8.88
CA TRP A 82 19.56 31.29 10.34
C TRP A 82 18.58 32.31 10.92
N ILE A 83 18.12 32.06 12.15
CA ILE A 83 17.37 32.99 12.99
C ILE A 83 18.09 33.17 14.32
N CYS A 84 18.26 34.41 14.75
CA CYS A 84 18.78 34.71 16.08
C CYS A 84 17.70 34.40 17.11
N THR A 85 17.98 33.51 18.05
CA THR A 85 17.06 33.19 19.16
C THR A 85 17.48 33.86 20.46
N ASP A 86 18.76 34.22 20.60
CA ASP A 86 19.31 35.03 21.69
C ASP A 86 20.39 35.97 21.14
N ALA A 87 20.31 37.27 21.44
CA ALA A 87 21.26 38.28 20.99
C ALA A 87 22.19 38.80 22.11
N THR A 88 22.42 37.99 23.15
CA THR A 88 23.30 38.33 24.27
C THR A 88 24.69 38.76 23.80
N ALA A 89 25.18 39.89 24.32
CA ALA A 89 26.48 40.46 23.96
C ALA A 89 27.63 39.47 24.19
N GLY A 90 28.41 39.21 23.14
CA GLY A 90 29.51 38.26 23.09
C GLY A 90 29.10 36.78 23.02
N ALA A 91 27.80 36.48 23.01
CA ALA A 91 27.27 35.12 23.12
C ALA A 91 25.93 34.94 22.39
N ALA A 92 25.76 35.53 21.19
CA ALA A 92 24.54 35.34 20.42
C ALA A 92 24.34 33.86 20.01
N VAL A 93 23.08 33.42 20.05
CA VAL A 93 22.64 32.09 19.61
C VAL A 93 21.86 32.24 18.31
N TRP A 94 22.29 31.51 17.29
CA TRP A 94 21.70 31.47 15.97
C TRP A 94 21.30 30.04 15.63
N ASP A 95 20.01 29.83 15.38
CA ASP A 95 19.46 28.53 15.00
C ASP A 95 19.27 28.46 13.48
N VAL A 96 19.60 27.31 12.89
CA VAL A 96 19.45 27.06 11.45
C VAL A 96 17.97 26.84 11.12
N LEU A 97 17.46 27.50 10.07
CA LEU A 97 16.07 27.40 9.60
C LEU A 97 15.87 26.35 8.50
N SER A 98 16.93 25.70 8.06
CA SER A 98 16.94 24.66 7.03
C SER A 98 17.61 23.40 7.55
N LEU A 99 16.96 22.26 7.38
CA LEU A 99 17.59 20.96 7.62
C LEU A 99 18.31 20.50 6.35
N SER A 100 19.53 20.00 6.50
CA SER A 100 20.25 19.29 5.45
C SER A 100 19.68 17.87 5.26
N VAL A 101 19.94 17.27 4.09
CA VAL A 101 19.56 15.88 3.81
C VAL A 101 20.23 14.92 4.79
N ASP A 102 21.42 15.25 5.29
CA ASP A 102 22.14 14.42 6.27
C ASP A 102 21.49 14.48 7.67
N GLU A 103 20.92 15.63 8.04
CA GLU A 103 20.14 15.79 9.28
C GLU A 103 18.78 15.08 9.17
N LEU A 104 18.13 15.14 8.00
CA LEU A 104 16.93 14.37 7.70
C LEU A 104 17.22 12.86 7.63
N GLY A 105 18.37 12.46 7.10
CA GLY A 105 18.82 11.07 7.04
C GLY A 105 19.15 10.52 8.43
N SER A 106 19.66 11.35 9.34
CA SER A 106 19.91 10.97 10.73
C SER A 106 18.60 10.76 11.51
N ALA A 107 17.50 11.43 11.15
CA ALA A 107 16.19 11.16 11.74
C ALA A 107 15.66 9.76 11.44
N ALA A 108 16.08 9.13 10.33
CA ALA A 108 15.77 7.72 10.03
C ALA A 108 16.59 6.72 10.88
N LEU A 109 17.65 7.19 11.55
CA LEU A 109 18.51 6.42 12.45
C LEU A 109 18.23 6.69 13.93
N VAL A 110 17.41 7.70 14.26
CA VAL A 110 17.00 8.04 15.62
C VAL A 110 15.57 7.60 15.84
N ASN A 111 15.31 6.89 16.94
CA ASN A 111 13.95 6.42 17.27
C ASN A 111 13.07 7.64 17.54
N THR A 112 12.17 7.96 16.60
CA THR A 112 11.19 9.04 16.77
C THR A 112 9.91 8.56 17.48
N GLY A 113 9.81 7.26 17.78
CA GLY A 113 8.80 6.65 18.64
C GLY A 113 8.39 5.23 18.21
N THR A 114 7.51 4.60 19.00
CA THR A 114 6.95 3.24 18.76
C THR A 114 5.44 3.24 18.49
N GLY A 115 4.84 4.42 18.33
CA GLY A 115 3.44 4.60 17.97
C GLY A 115 3.16 4.30 16.50
N ALA A 116 1.88 4.11 16.17
CA ALA A 116 1.42 3.75 14.82
C ALA A 116 1.67 4.82 13.74
N SER A 117 2.16 6.00 14.12
CA SER A 117 2.47 7.13 13.23
C SER A 117 3.92 7.59 13.34
N ASP A 118 4.72 6.90 14.16
CA ASP A 118 6.14 7.19 14.32
C ASP A 118 6.93 6.45 13.24
N VAL A 119 8.11 6.96 12.88
CA VAL A 119 9.02 6.27 11.97
C VAL A 119 9.82 5.26 12.79
N PRO A 120 9.61 3.94 12.63
CA PRO A 120 10.36 2.93 13.38
C PRO A 120 11.83 2.92 12.96
N LEU A 121 12.73 2.44 13.83
CA LEU A 121 14.12 2.25 13.43
C LEU A 121 14.25 1.09 12.43
N ASN A 122 15.17 1.22 11.47
CA ASN A 122 15.60 0.07 10.65
C ASN A 122 16.10 -1.11 11.51
N SER A 123 16.62 -0.85 12.72
CA SER A 123 17.04 -1.89 13.67
C SER A 123 15.86 -2.64 14.30
N ASP A 124 14.70 -1.99 14.47
CA ASP A 124 13.49 -2.62 15.03
C ASP A 124 12.88 -3.60 14.01
N LEU A 125 13.09 -3.32 12.73
CA LEU A 125 12.75 -4.19 11.60
C LEU A 125 13.81 -5.28 11.36
N GLY A 126 14.98 -5.21 12.01
CA GLY A 126 16.05 -6.22 11.90
C GLY A 126 16.52 -6.47 10.46
N SER A 127 16.80 -7.74 10.12
CA SER A 127 17.13 -8.13 8.74
C SER A 127 15.94 -8.04 7.79
N ALA A 128 14.70 -7.90 8.31
CA ALA A 128 13.51 -7.77 7.48
C ALA A 128 13.40 -6.40 6.79
N ALA A 129 14.06 -5.36 7.32
CA ALA A 129 14.18 -4.05 6.67
C ALA A 129 14.91 -4.08 5.33
N TYR A 130 15.78 -5.09 5.15
CA TYR A 130 16.66 -5.19 3.99
C TYR A 130 16.38 -6.43 3.13
N SER A 131 15.59 -7.37 3.63
CA SER A 131 15.17 -8.53 2.85
C SER A 131 14.14 -8.10 1.82
N ASN A 132 14.36 -8.52 0.57
CA ASN A 132 13.31 -8.44 -0.43
C ASN A 132 12.08 -9.19 0.09
N MET A 133 10.87 -8.65 -0.03
CA MET A 133 9.65 -9.36 0.37
C MET A 133 9.51 -10.73 -0.32
N ALA A 134 10.13 -10.90 -1.49
CA ALA A 134 10.22 -12.17 -2.21
C ALA A 134 11.13 -13.23 -1.55
N GLU A 135 11.90 -12.87 -0.52
CA GLU A 135 12.83 -13.75 0.20
C GLU A 135 12.26 -14.20 1.57
N LEU A 136 11.07 -13.71 1.95
CA LEU A 136 10.42 -14.15 3.18
C LEU A 136 9.71 -15.51 2.96
N PRO A 137 9.88 -16.50 3.86
CA PRO A 137 9.37 -17.85 3.66
C PRO A 137 7.85 -17.92 3.94
N PHE A 138 7.04 -17.57 2.95
CA PHE A 138 5.61 -17.82 2.99
C PHE A 138 5.30 -19.20 2.38
N SER A 139 4.95 -20.16 3.22
CA SER A 139 4.50 -21.48 2.76
C SER A 139 2.98 -21.52 2.66
N ASN A 140 2.47 -21.96 1.50
CA ASN A 140 1.05 -22.23 1.32
C ASN A 140 0.68 -23.49 2.11
N ILE A 141 -0.08 -23.33 3.21
CA ILE A 141 -0.39 -24.45 4.10
C ILE A 141 -1.58 -25.32 3.66
N ILE A 142 -2.24 -24.98 2.55
CA ILE A 142 -3.31 -25.82 2.02
C ILE A 142 -2.72 -27.08 1.37
N ALA A 143 -3.36 -28.23 1.54
CA ALA A 143 -2.86 -29.44 0.90
C ALA A 143 -2.88 -29.35 -0.62
N GLN A 144 -2.01 -30.17 -1.21
CA GLN A 144 -1.79 -30.21 -2.65
C GLN A 144 -1.41 -28.84 -3.24
N ALA A 145 -0.97 -27.90 -2.39
CA ALA A 145 -0.67 -26.52 -2.75
C ALA A 145 -1.83 -25.81 -3.50
N GLY A 146 -3.07 -26.20 -3.27
CA GLY A 146 -4.25 -25.62 -3.94
C GLY A 146 -4.38 -26.03 -5.40
N ARG A 147 -3.72 -27.12 -5.83
CA ARG A 147 -3.76 -27.58 -7.22
C ARG A 147 -4.97 -28.45 -7.57
N PHE A 148 -5.77 -28.84 -6.56
CA PHE A 148 -6.95 -29.72 -6.68
C PHE A 148 -6.62 -31.05 -7.39
N THR A 149 -5.55 -31.72 -6.97
CA THR A 149 -5.06 -32.96 -7.59
C THR A 149 -4.36 -33.85 -6.58
N THR A 150 -4.57 -35.17 -6.68
CA THR A 150 -3.82 -36.17 -5.90
C THR A 150 -3.22 -37.29 -6.76
N PRO A 151 -1.93 -37.62 -6.58
CA PRO A 151 -0.94 -36.95 -5.74
C PRO A 151 -0.51 -35.58 -6.32
N ALA A 152 -0.08 -34.67 -5.45
CA ALA A 152 0.57 -33.42 -5.84
C ALA A 152 1.83 -33.22 -5.00
N GLY A 153 2.98 -33.57 -5.56
CA GLY A 153 4.25 -33.20 -4.98
C GLY A 153 4.44 -31.68 -5.05
N PRO A 154 5.12 -31.08 -4.06
CA PRO A 154 5.29 -29.63 -4.01
C PRO A 154 6.18 -29.05 -5.11
N PHE A 155 6.99 -29.90 -5.75
CA PHE A 155 7.85 -29.57 -6.88
C PHE A 155 7.37 -30.17 -8.20
N ASP A 156 6.21 -30.85 -8.19
CA ASP A 156 5.71 -31.51 -9.39
C ASP A 156 5.17 -30.48 -10.37
N LEU A 157 5.77 -30.45 -11.56
CA LEU A 157 5.31 -29.59 -12.64
C LEU A 157 3.93 -30.02 -13.16
N TYR A 158 3.72 -31.33 -13.27
CA TYR A 158 2.52 -31.93 -13.84
C TYR A 158 1.52 -32.30 -12.75
N ALA A 159 0.22 -32.22 -13.05
CA ALA A 159 -0.86 -32.71 -12.21
C ALA A 159 -1.26 -34.08 -12.77
N THR A 160 -0.46 -35.10 -12.46
CA THR A 160 -0.64 -36.48 -12.95
C THR A 160 -1.80 -37.20 -12.26
N GLY A 161 -2.25 -36.66 -11.12
CA GLY A 161 -3.43 -37.09 -10.40
C GLY A 161 -4.75 -36.70 -11.08
N LEU A 162 -5.82 -37.34 -10.60
CA LEU A 162 -7.19 -36.93 -10.93
C LEU A 162 -7.55 -35.65 -10.16
N PHE A 163 -8.58 -34.95 -10.64
CA PHE A 163 -9.19 -33.86 -9.89
C PHE A 163 -9.58 -34.33 -8.49
N ASP A 164 -9.17 -33.55 -7.50
CA ASP A 164 -9.47 -33.79 -6.10
C ASP A 164 -10.05 -32.52 -5.48
N SER A 165 -11.34 -32.57 -5.15
CA SER A 165 -12.05 -31.46 -4.51
C SER A 165 -11.69 -31.29 -3.03
N ASP A 166 -11.01 -32.25 -2.41
CA ASP A 166 -10.66 -32.23 -1.00
C ASP A 166 -9.28 -31.60 -0.76
N VAL A 167 -9.24 -30.27 -0.72
CA VAL A 167 -8.04 -29.49 -0.38
C VAL A 167 -7.86 -29.35 1.14
N SER A 168 -7.73 -30.48 1.84
CA SER A 168 -7.53 -30.60 3.29
C SER A 168 -8.54 -29.83 4.12
N ASP A 169 -9.83 -30.11 3.89
CA ASP A 169 -10.92 -29.58 4.70
C ASP A 169 -11.01 -28.05 4.78
N SER A 170 -10.21 -27.31 4.01
CA SER A 170 -10.06 -25.84 4.11
C SER A 170 -11.10 -25.10 3.27
N LEU A 171 -11.68 -25.77 2.28
CA LEU A 171 -12.75 -25.31 1.40
C LEU A 171 -13.78 -26.42 1.17
N SER A 172 -14.18 -27.15 2.21
CA SER A 172 -15.15 -28.22 2.07
C SER A 172 -16.53 -27.69 1.65
N PRO A 173 -17.25 -28.36 0.73
CA PRO A 173 -18.59 -27.94 0.35
C PRO A 173 -19.56 -27.97 1.54
N TYR A 174 -20.48 -27.00 1.57
CA TYR A 174 -21.47 -26.85 2.64
C TYR A 174 -22.86 -26.57 2.07
N ASN A 175 -23.90 -26.70 2.89
CA ASN A 175 -25.30 -26.45 2.49
C ASN A 175 -25.76 -27.25 1.25
N GLY A 176 -25.18 -28.43 1.03
CA GLY A 176 -25.45 -29.27 -0.15
C GLY A 176 -24.79 -28.76 -1.44
N ALA A 177 -23.78 -27.89 -1.33
CA ALA A 177 -22.96 -27.51 -2.47
C ALA A 177 -22.22 -28.72 -3.05
N THR A 178 -21.98 -28.68 -4.36
CA THR A 178 -21.20 -29.69 -5.08
C THR A 178 -19.94 -29.07 -5.66
N VAL A 179 -18.88 -29.87 -5.77
CA VAL A 179 -17.61 -29.42 -6.34
C VAL A 179 -17.28 -30.30 -7.55
N THR A 180 -17.00 -29.67 -8.69
CA THR A 180 -16.65 -30.36 -9.94
C THR A 180 -15.48 -29.70 -10.65
N GLU A 181 -14.73 -30.47 -11.44
CA GLU A 181 -13.74 -29.93 -12.36
C GLU A 181 -14.42 -29.19 -13.52
N VAL A 182 -13.94 -27.98 -13.84
CA VAL A 182 -14.40 -27.22 -15.02
C VAL A 182 -13.26 -26.78 -15.95
N GLY A 183 -12.02 -27.03 -15.55
CA GLY A 183 -10.86 -26.73 -16.36
C GLY A 183 -9.57 -27.21 -15.73
N LYS A 184 -8.55 -27.39 -16.57
CA LYS A 184 -7.17 -27.70 -16.17
C LYS A 184 -6.23 -26.76 -16.90
N PHE A 185 -5.22 -26.23 -16.21
CA PHE A 185 -4.04 -25.67 -16.87
C PHE A 185 -3.09 -26.80 -17.25
N ILE A 186 -2.84 -26.95 -18.55
CA ILE A 186 -1.99 -28.00 -19.10
C ILE A 186 -0.64 -27.40 -19.50
N HIS A 187 0.42 -28.03 -19.03
CA HIS A 187 1.79 -27.65 -19.39
C HIS A 187 2.01 -27.94 -20.88
N ASP A 188 2.63 -26.99 -21.59
CA ASP A 188 2.88 -27.11 -23.03
C ASP A 188 1.60 -27.24 -23.88
N ASN A 189 0.50 -26.60 -23.47
CA ASN A 189 -0.80 -26.69 -24.15
C ASN A 189 -0.82 -26.15 -25.60
N ALA A 190 -1.78 -26.63 -26.39
CA ALA A 190 -1.92 -26.29 -27.80
C ALA A 190 -2.32 -24.83 -28.07
N ASP A 191 -3.11 -24.19 -27.21
CA ASP A 191 -3.64 -22.83 -27.44
C ASP A 191 -2.55 -21.76 -27.45
N PHE A 192 -1.42 -22.03 -26.78
CA PHE A 192 -0.22 -21.21 -26.82
C PHE A 192 0.90 -21.84 -27.66
N GLY A 193 0.55 -22.73 -28.61
CA GLY A 193 1.45 -23.30 -29.62
C GLY A 193 2.29 -24.50 -29.16
N GLY A 194 1.89 -25.17 -28.09
CA GLY A 194 2.52 -26.38 -27.57
C GLY A 194 1.96 -27.70 -28.09
N GLY A 195 2.53 -28.81 -27.61
CA GLY A 195 2.17 -30.17 -28.03
C GLY A 195 1.11 -30.86 -27.15
N GLY A 196 0.73 -30.25 -26.04
CA GLY A 196 -0.31 -30.73 -25.13
C GLY A 196 -1.73 -30.50 -25.65
N ALA A 197 -2.73 -30.87 -24.86
CA ALA A 197 -4.14 -30.67 -25.23
C ALA A 197 -4.55 -29.19 -25.16
N SER A 198 -5.67 -28.86 -25.81
CA SER A 198 -6.30 -27.54 -25.68
C SER A 198 -6.92 -27.34 -24.30
N LEU A 199 -6.89 -26.09 -23.84
CA LEU A 199 -7.44 -25.59 -22.61
C LEU A 199 -8.93 -25.29 -22.76
N THR A 200 -9.67 -25.46 -21.66
CA THR A 200 -11.07 -25.06 -21.59
C THR A 200 -11.23 -23.54 -21.51
N ALA A 201 -12.40 -23.01 -21.88
CA ALA A 201 -12.69 -21.58 -21.79
C ALA A 201 -12.43 -20.97 -20.39
N PRO A 202 -12.87 -21.60 -19.26
CA PRO A 202 -12.52 -21.12 -17.92
C PRO A 202 -11.02 -20.94 -17.68
N THR A 203 -10.21 -21.86 -18.20
CA THR A 203 -8.75 -21.78 -18.09
C THR A 203 -8.18 -20.65 -18.93
N LEU A 204 -8.64 -20.48 -20.18
CA LEU A 204 -8.16 -19.41 -21.06
C LEU A 204 -8.50 -18.03 -20.49
N ASP A 205 -9.72 -17.85 -19.99
CA ASP A 205 -10.15 -16.62 -19.33
C ASP A 205 -9.28 -16.30 -18.11
N LEU A 206 -8.97 -17.33 -17.30
CA LEU A 206 -8.11 -17.18 -16.13
C LEU A 206 -6.70 -16.74 -16.52
N LEU A 207 -6.10 -17.40 -17.53
CA LEU A 207 -4.77 -17.02 -18.00
C LEU A 207 -4.74 -15.59 -18.52
N SER A 208 -5.80 -15.15 -19.20
CA SER A 208 -5.94 -13.76 -19.62
C SER A 208 -5.99 -12.80 -18.43
N ALA A 209 -6.77 -13.11 -17.38
CA ALA A 209 -6.87 -12.30 -16.17
C ALA A 209 -5.54 -12.23 -15.39
N MET A 210 -4.79 -13.34 -15.36
CA MET A 210 -3.43 -13.39 -14.81
C MET A 210 -2.40 -12.63 -15.66
N GLY A 211 -2.75 -12.17 -16.86
CA GLY A 211 -1.82 -11.55 -17.82
C GLY A 211 -0.84 -12.55 -18.45
N ARG A 212 -1.15 -13.85 -18.46
CA ARG A 212 -0.29 -14.90 -19.02
C ARG A 212 -0.53 -15.03 -20.52
N ALA A 213 0.49 -14.71 -21.31
CA ALA A 213 0.49 -14.81 -22.77
C ALA A 213 1.78 -15.46 -23.29
N GLY A 214 1.77 -15.90 -24.56
CA GLY A 214 2.93 -16.52 -25.21
C GLY A 214 3.50 -17.68 -24.39
N SER A 215 4.82 -17.69 -24.17
CA SER A 215 5.50 -18.71 -23.35
C SER A 215 4.95 -18.83 -21.94
N ASN A 216 4.48 -17.72 -21.33
CA ASN A 216 3.92 -17.73 -19.98
C ASN A 216 2.52 -18.34 -19.94
N GLY A 217 1.76 -18.30 -21.03
CA GLY A 217 0.49 -19.02 -21.19
C GLY A 217 0.69 -20.50 -21.56
N ARG A 218 1.84 -20.85 -22.13
CA ARG A 218 2.20 -22.22 -22.53
C ARG A 218 2.76 -23.06 -21.39
N TYR A 219 3.73 -22.50 -20.65
CA TYR A 219 4.49 -23.22 -19.64
C TYR A 219 4.12 -22.79 -18.23
N GLY A 220 4.09 -23.74 -17.31
CA GLY A 220 3.86 -23.52 -15.88
C GLY A 220 3.51 -24.80 -15.14
N VAL A 221 3.26 -24.68 -13.84
CA VAL A 221 2.76 -25.77 -12.98
C VAL A 221 1.29 -26.02 -13.28
N GLU A 222 0.93 -27.28 -13.52
CA GLU A 222 -0.45 -27.69 -13.78
C GLU A 222 -1.31 -27.65 -12.52
N PHE A 223 -2.56 -27.23 -12.69
CA PHE A 223 -3.60 -27.19 -11.65
C PHE A 223 -4.98 -27.37 -12.28
N TYR A 224 -5.96 -27.78 -11.47
CA TYR A 224 -7.36 -27.80 -11.86
C TYR A 224 -8.11 -26.57 -11.34
N ILE A 225 -9.24 -26.27 -11.98
CA ILE A 225 -10.21 -25.26 -11.59
C ILE A 225 -11.42 -25.97 -11.03
N ALA A 226 -11.75 -25.67 -9.78
CA ALA A 226 -12.91 -26.23 -9.10
C ALA A 226 -14.12 -25.29 -9.24
N GLU A 227 -15.27 -25.82 -9.64
CA GLU A 227 -16.55 -25.13 -9.58
C GLU A 227 -17.33 -25.60 -8.36
N TYR A 228 -17.62 -24.66 -7.46
CA TYR A 228 -18.54 -24.86 -6.34
C TYR A 228 -19.92 -24.38 -6.80
N ALA A 229 -20.88 -25.29 -6.92
CA ALA A 229 -22.28 -24.94 -7.16
C ALA A 229 -23.04 -24.89 -5.85
N ALA A 230 -23.74 -23.78 -5.57
CA ALA A 230 -24.47 -23.60 -4.33
C ALA A 230 -25.61 -24.61 -4.19
N GLY A 231 -25.70 -25.26 -3.03
CA GLY A 231 -26.82 -26.14 -2.72
C GLY A 231 -28.08 -25.40 -2.26
N GLY A 232 -29.10 -26.17 -1.91
CA GLY A 232 -30.39 -25.66 -1.40
C GLY A 232 -30.37 -25.23 0.08
N GLY A 233 -29.27 -25.45 0.81
CA GLY A 233 -29.17 -25.12 2.23
C GLY A 233 -29.00 -23.62 2.48
N THR A 234 -29.45 -23.18 3.65
CA THR A 234 -29.50 -21.76 4.04
C THR A 234 -28.66 -21.44 5.29
N GLY A 235 -27.73 -22.33 5.66
CA GLY A 235 -26.83 -22.11 6.78
C GLY A 235 -25.87 -20.94 6.54
N GLY A 236 -25.57 -20.17 7.59
CA GLY A 236 -24.60 -19.07 7.51
C GLY A 236 -25.06 -17.85 6.70
N ALA A 237 -26.37 -17.61 6.63
CA ALA A 237 -26.97 -16.45 5.97
C ALA A 237 -26.26 -15.13 6.32
N SER A 238 -25.99 -14.30 5.31
CA SER A 238 -25.45 -12.95 5.48
C SER A 238 -25.97 -12.03 4.37
N LEU A 239 -26.11 -10.74 4.68
CA LEU A 239 -26.58 -9.74 3.73
C LEU A 239 -25.41 -9.21 2.89
N PHE A 240 -25.57 -9.26 1.58
CA PHE A 240 -24.68 -8.73 0.55
C PHE A 240 -25.45 -7.72 -0.32
N PRO A 241 -24.79 -6.93 -1.18
CA PRO A 241 -25.48 -5.98 -2.06
C PRO A 241 -26.56 -6.61 -2.95
N SER A 242 -26.33 -7.83 -3.46
CA SER A 242 -27.30 -8.58 -4.26
C SER A 242 -28.40 -9.29 -3.44
N GLY A 243 -28.34 -9.22 -2.10
CA GLY A 243 -29.31 -9.83 -1.19
C GLY A 243 -28.70 -10.82 -0.21
N THR A 244 -29.54 -11.70 0.36
CA THR A 244 -29.08 -12.71 1.31
C THR A 244 -28.38 -13.85 0.59
N LEU A 245 -27.10 -14.07 0.89
CA LEU A 245 -26.33 -15.22 0.42
C LEU A 245 -26.03 -16.18 1.58
N TYR A 246 -25.73 -17.43 1.25
CA TYR A 246 -25.52 -18.53 2.20
C TYR A 246 -24.17 -19.20 1.93
N LEU A 247 -23.53 -19.73 2.97
CA LEU A 247 -22.21 -20.34 2.86
C LEU A 247 -22.21 -21.50 1.85
N MET A 248 -21.28 -21.46 0.91
CA MET A 248 -21.05 -22.53 -0.08
C MET A 248 -19.91 -23.45 0.34
N SER A 249 -18.93 -22.92 1.07
CA SER A 249 -17.83 -23.68 1.62
C SER A 249 -17.54 -23.31 3.07
N ILE A 250 -16.91 -24.24 3.78
CA ILE A 250 -16.45 -24.08 5.15
C ILE A 250 -15.11 -24.78 5.34
N ASN A 251 -14.39 -24.40 6.40
CA ASN A 251 -13.14 -25.02 6.80
C ASN A 251 -13.31 -26.15 7.85
N LEU A 252 -14.47 -26.83 7.91
CA LEU A 252 -14.83 -27.94 8.84
C LEU A 252 -14.33 -27.83 10.29
N SER A 253 -14.32 -26.62 10.81
CA SER A 253 -13.81 -26.35 12.14
C SER A 253 -12.33 -26.67 12.39
N ARG A 254 -11.51 -26.73 11.34
CA ARG A 254 -10.08 -27.02 11.42
C ARG A 254 -9.29 -25.82 11.91
N ALA A 255 -8.14 -26.08 12.54
CA ALA A 255 -7.23 -25.05 12.99
C ALA A 255 -6.77 -24.16 11.82
N ILE A 256 -6.69 -22.85 12.07
CA ILE A 256 -6.13 -21.89 11.14
C ILE A 256 -4.86 -21.34 11.77
N PHE A 257 -3.71 -21.72 11.22
CA PHE A 257 -2.40 -21.30 11.72
C PHE A 257 -2.23 -19.81 11.48
N ALA A 258 -2.31 -19.03 12.56
CA ALA A 258 -2.20 -17.59 12.51
C ALA A 258 -0.86 -17.13 13.10
N ALA A 259 -0.14 -16.27 12.37
CA ALA A 259 1.06 -15.60 12.85
C ALA A 259 0.70 -14.17 13.25
N SER A 260 1.10 -13.73 14.45
CA SER A 260 0.65 -12.46 15.03
C SER A 260 -0.89 -12.33 15.09
N GLY A 261 -1.57 -13.46 15.26
CA GLY A 261 -3.04 -13.51 15.25
C GLY A 261 -3.67 -13.17 13.90
N ARG A 262 -2.95 -13.24 12.77
CA ARG A 262 -3.50 -13.03 11.42
C ARG A 262 -3.27 -14.24 10.52
N CYS A 263 -4.15 -14.42 9.54
CA CYS A 263 -4.01 -15.39 8.46
C CYS A 263 -4.54 -14.81 7.16
N THR A 264 -3.94 -15.20 6.05
CA THR A 264 -4.27 -14.74 4.70
C THR A 264 -4.77 -15.91 3.86
N PHE A 265 -5.96 -15.79 3.29
CA PHE A 265 -6.44 -16.62 2.18
C PHE A 265 -6.28 -15.86 0.87
N THR A 266 -5.84 -16.53 -0.18
CA THR A 266 -5.89 -15.99 -1.54
C THR A 266 -6.38 -17.02 -2.54
N ALA A 267 -7.07 -16.58 -3.58
CA ALA A 267 -7.37 -17.40 -4.75
C ALA A 267 -7.71 -16.52 -5.95
N TRP A 268 -7.62 -17.07 -7.15
CA TRP A 268 -8.39 -16.54 -8.27
C TRP A 268 -9.81 -17.07 -8.16
N VAL A 269 -10.79 -16.18 -8.22
CA VAL A 269 -12.22 -16.52 -8.07
C VAL A 269 -13.04 -15.80 -9.12
N ARG A 270 -14.07 -16.47 -9.65
CA ARG A 270 -15.15 -15.81 -10.42
C ARG A 270 -16.52 -16.33 -10.09
N ALA A 271 -17.52 -15.46 -10.18
CA ALA A 271 -18.93 -15.83 -10.22
C ALA A 271 -19.32 -16.30 -11.64
N VAL A 272 -20.23 -17.27 -11.74
CA VAL A 272 -20.70 -17.79 -13.05
C VAL A 272 -22.20 -17.56 -13.25
N ASP A 273 -23.06 -18.23 -12.47
CA ASP A 273 -24.52 -18.17 -12.68
C ASP A 273 -25.24 -17.17 -11.74
N GLY A 274 -24.55 -16.70 -10.70
CA GLY A 274 -25.12 -15.80 -9.69
C GLY A 274 -24.04 -15.19 -8.81
N PRO A 275 -24.39 -14.19 -7.97
CA PRO A 275 -23.42 -13.47 -7.14
C PRO A 275 -22.78 -14.41 -6.12
N ILE A 276 -21.49 -14.20 -5.86
CA ILE A 276 -20.78 -14.87 -4.78
C ILE A 276 -20.23 -13.80 -3.83
N GLY A 277 -20.30 -14.06 -2.54
CA GLY A 277 -19.94 -13.12 -1.51
C GLY A 277 -18.85 -13.65 -0.59
N PHE A 278 -18.00 -12.75 -0.10
CA PHE A 278 -17.01 -13.07 0.94
C PHE A 278 -17.48 -12.50 2.27
N ARG A 279 -17.99 -13.37 3.14
CA ARG A 279 -18.54 -12.96 4.44
C ARG A 279 -17.44 -12.38 5.34
N SER A 280 -17.67 -11.18 5.86
CA SER A 280 -16.81 -10.54 6.86
C SER A 280 -16.99 -11.20 8.24
N LEU A 281 -16.07 -12.09 8.60
CA LEU A 281 -15.90 -12.74 9.91
C LEU A 281 -14.78 -12.10 10.78
N GLY A 282 -14.96 -10.87 11.28
CA GLY A 282 -14.00 -10.17 12.15
C GLY A 282 -13.33 -8.94 11.51
N PRO A 283 -12.26 -8.36 12.11
CA PRO A 283 -11.53 -7.25 11.50
C PRO A 283 -10.77 -7.80 10.28
N ILE A 284 -11.39 -7.60 9.13
CA ILE A 284 -11.02 -8.19 7.86
C ILE A 284 -10.66 -7.10 6.88
N VAL A 285 -9.62 -7.37 6.11
CA VAL A 285 -9.42 -6.71 4.82
C VAL A 285 -9.66 -7.78 3.75
N THR A 286 -10.75 -7.61 3.01
CA THR A 286 -10.96 -8.34 1.76
C THR A 286 -10.55 -7.41 0.63
N GLU A 287 -9.75 -7.91 -0.29
CA GLU A 287 -9.27 -7.15 -1.44
C GLU A 287 -9.59 -7.92 -2.71
N PHE A 288 -10.01 -7.17 -3.73
CA PHE A 288 -10.22 -7.64 -5.10
C PHE A 288 -9.19 -6.95 -5.97
N ASP A 289 -8.33 -7.72 -6.63
CA ASP A 289 -7.23 -7.22 -7.46
C ASP A 289 -6.36 -6.15 -6.75
N GLY A 290 -6.10 -6.37 -5.46
CA GLY A 290 -5.33 -5.45 -4.60
C GLY A 290 -6.10 -4.20 -4.13
N VAL A 291 -7.38 -4.09 -4.45
CA VAL A 291 -8.24 -2.99 -4.00
C VAL A 291 -9.07 -3.44 -2.81
N ALA A 292 -8.85 -2.78 -1.66
CA ALA A 292 -9.62 -3.03 -0.45
C ALA A 292 -11.12 -2.78 -0.65
N GLN A 293 -11.91 -3.74 -0.18
CA GLN A 293 -13.35 -3.75 -0.30
C GLN A 293 -14.03 -3.40 1.03
N GLY A 294 -15.32 -3.03 0.94
CA GLY A 294 -16.18 -2.83 2.09
C GLY A 294 -16.57 -4.13 2.80
N THR A 295 -17.53 -4.03 3.73
CA THR A 295 -18.09 -5.20 4.41
C THR A 295 -18.88 -6.09 3.45
N ASN A 296 -18.71 -7.40 3.56
CA ASN A 296 -19.39 -8.42 2.75
C ASN A 296 -19.32 -8.09 1.25
N PRO A 297 -18.12 -8.02 0.65
CA PRO A 297 -18.02 -7.73 -0.77
C PRO A 297 -18.47 -8.94 -1.60
N GLU A 298 -18.93 -8.66 -2.81
CA GLU A 298 -19.44 -9.66 -3.75
C GLU A 298 -18.79 -9.54 -5.12
N LEU A 299 -18.69 -10.66 -5.81
CA LEU A 299 -18.42 -10.75 -7.24
C LEU A 299 -19.69 -11.17 -7.96
N VAL A 300 -19.97 -10.53 -9.08
CA VAL A 300 -21.01 -10.90 -10.03
C VAL A 300 -20.39 -11.48 -11.30
N PRO A 301 -21.14 -12.24 -12.12
CA PRO A 301 -20.57 -12.89 -13.31
C PRO A 301 -19.86 -11.94 -14.28
N ALA A 302 -20.27 -10.67 -14.32
CA ALA A 302 -19.66 -9.65 -15.17
C ALA A 302 -18.24 -9.24 -14.74
N ASP A 303 -17.85 -9.48 -13.49
CA ASP A 303 -16.51 -9.13 -12.98
C ASP A 303 -15.42 -10.05 -13.54
N GLY A 304 -15.79 -11.26 -13.98
CA GLY A 304 -14.85 -12.24 -14.50
C GLY A 304 -13.95 -12.81 -13.40
N TRP A 305 -12.73 -13.20 -13.79
CA TRP A 305 -11.71 -13.68 -12.85
C TRP A 305 -11.10 -12.52 -12.08
N THR A 306 -11.25 -12.56 -10.77
CA THR A 306 -10.70 -11.59 -9.83
C THR A 306 -9.77 -12.30 -8.87
N PHE A 307 -8.62 -11.68 -8.59
CA PHE A 307 -7.76 -12.14 -7.52
C PHE A 307 -8.31 -11.67 -6.18
N VAL A 308 -8.68 -12.61 -5.32
CA VAL A 308 -9.24 -12.32 -4.00
C VAL A 308 -8.20 -12.59 -2.94
N ARG A 309 -8.01 -11.60 -2.05
CA ARG A 309 -7.24 -11.75 -0.81
C ARG A 309 -8.13 -11.47 0.39
N VAL A 310 -8.13 -12.37 1.37
CA VAL A 310 -8.86 -12.21 2.64
C VAL A 310 -7.86 -12.33 3.79
N VAL A 311 -7.60 -11.23 4.47
CA VAL A 311 -6.80 -11.21 5.70
C VAL A 311 -7.75 -11.16 6.88
N SER A 312 -7.64 -12.11 7.80
CA SER A 312 -8.50 -12.18 8.99
C SER A 312 -7.67 -12.23 10.26
N GLN A 313 -8.13 -11.54 11.31
CA GLN A 313 -7.62 -11.72 12.65
C GLN A 313 -8.24 -12.95 13.31
N ILE A 314 -7.41 -13.83 13.84
CA ILE A 314 -7.77 -15.12 14.40
C ILE A 314 -7.24 -15.18 15.84
N SER A 315 -8.11 -14.91 16.81
CA SER A 315 -7.74 -14.84 18.22
C SER A 315 -7.67 -16.21 18.91
N THR A 316 -8.41 -17.20 18.41
CA THR A 316 -8.57 -18.53 19.04
C THR A 316 -7.88 -19.66 18.25
N GLY A 317 -7.11 -19.32 17.21
CA GLY A 317 -6.53 -20.30 16.29
C GLY A 317 -7.55 -20.99 15.37
N TYR A 318 -8.78 -20.49 15.32
CA TYR A 318 -9.86 -21.04 14.49
C TYR A 318 -10.96 -19.99 14.24
N VAL A 319 -11.52 -19.97 13.02
CA VAL A 319 -12.74 -19.24 12.66
C VAL A 319 -13.64 -20.15 11.85
N ALA A 320 -14.90 -20.26 12.26
CA ALA A 320 -15.89 -21.06 11.56
C ALA A 320 -16.24 -20.45 10.21
N ALA A 321 -16.26 -21.30 9.17
CA ALA A 321 -16.63 -20.92 7.82
C ALA A 321 -15.69 -19.91 7.16
N TRP A 322 -14.43 -19.80 7.60
CA TRP A 322 -13.41 -19.01 6.89
C TRP A 322 -12.97 -19.73 5.60
N PRO A 323 -12.74 -19.05 4.46
CA PRO A 323 -12.75 -17.60 4.23
C PRO A 323 -14.13 -16.98 3.92
N GLY A 324 -15.23 -17.70 4.12
CA GLY A 324 -16.58 -17.13 4.11
C GLY A 324 -17.27 -17.06 2.76
N ILE A 325 -16.89 -17.92 1.80
CA ILE A 325 -17.47 -17.91 0.45
C ILE A 325 -18.93 -18.31 0.51
N SER A 326 -19.78 -17.41 0.06
CA SER A 326 -21.24 -17.50 0.10
C SER A 326 -21.82 -17.31 -1.30
N GLY A 327 -23.03 -17.82 -1.54
CA GLY A 327 -23.74 -17.62 -2.79
C GLY A 327 -25.25 -17.74 -2.61
N GLN A 328 -25.98 -17.38 -3.64
CA GLN A 328 -27.42 -17.54 -3.69
C GLN A 328 -27.76 -19.03 -3.79
N SER A 329 -28.61 -19.50 -2.87
CA SER A 329 -28.97 -20.91 -2.78
C SER A 329 -29.51 -21.44 -4.11
N SER A 330 -28.99 -22.60 -4.54
CA SER A 330 -29.31 -23.28 -5.79
C SER A 330 -29.08 -22.49 -7.09
N VAL A 331 -28.42 -21.33 -7.02
CA VAL A 331 -28.18 -20.45 -8.19
C VAL A 331 -26.69 -20.21 -8.39
N SER A 332 -26.01 -19.68 -7.37
CA SER A 332 -24.65 -19.21 -7.55
C SER A 332 -23.66 -20.34 -7.77
N LYS A 333 -22.67 -20.05 -8.61
CA LYS A 333 -21.51 -20.88 -8.83
C LYS A 333 -20.25 -20.05 -8.69
N ALA A 334 -19.31 -20.55 -7.91
CA ALA A 334 -17.99 -19.96 -7.75
C ALA A 334 -16.96 -20.88 -8.42
N GLN A 335 -16.22 -20.37 -9.39
CA GLN A 335 -15.04 -21.08 -9.89
C GLN A 335 -13.81 -20.56 -9.15
N ILE A 336 -13.01 -21.47 -8.61
CA ILE A 336 -11.87 -21.20 -7.75
C ILE A 336 -10.64 -21.87 -8.35
N ALA A 337 -9.56 -21.11 -8.51
CA ALA A 337 -8.28 -21.61 -8.97
C ALA A 337 -7.16 -21.20 -8.01
N ILE A 338 -6.20 -22.11 -7.83
CA ILE A 338 -4.98 -21.93 -7.05
C ILE A 338 -5.19 -21.27 -5.67
N PRO A 339 -6.12 -21.77 -4.82
CA PRO A 339 -6.26 -21.27 -3.46
C PRO A 339 -4.98 -21.47 -2.66
N ALA A 340 -4.65 -20.51 -1.81
CA ALA A 340 -3.54 -20.57 -0.89
C ALA A 340 -3.92 -20.01 0.48
N ILE A 341 -3.30 -20.55 1.51
CA ILE A 341 -3.43 -20.08 2.89
C ILE A 341 -2.04 -19.82 3.44
N PHE A 342 -1.83 -18.66 4.06
CA PHE A 342 -0.58 -18.29 4.68
C PHE A 342 -0.80 -17.83 6.12
N PRO A 343 0.02 -18.28 7.08
CA PRO A 343 0.08 -17.67 8.40
C PRO A 343 0.56 -16.22 8.29
N GLY A 344 -0.13 -15.30 8.96
CA GLY A 344 0.20 -13.87 8.98
C GLY A 344 -0.58 -13.03 7.96
N ASN A 345 -0.20 -11.75 7.88
CA ASN A 345 -0.67 -10.82 6.84
C ASN A 345 0.32 -10.86 5.68
N VAL A 346 -0.06 -11.51 4.57
CA VAL A 346 0.81 -11.68 3.40
C VAL A 346 0.26 -10.86 2.25
N ASP A 347 1.10 -9.96 1.73
CA ASP A 347 0.77 -9.04 0.63
C ASP A 347 1.82 -9.10 -0.51
N ALA A 348 2.41 -10.28 -0.71
CA ALA A 348 3.65 -10.44 -1.48
C ALA A 348 3.45 -10.60 -3.01
N GLY A 349 2.60 -9.79 -3.66
CA GLY A 349 2.47 -9.84 -5.13
C GLY A 349 2.04 -11.21 -5.68
N ILE A 350 1.35 -11.99 -4.85
CA ILE A 350 1.03 -13.42 -5.05
C ILE A 350 0.03 -13.70 -6.18
N TYR A 351 -0.45 -12.67 -6.87
CA TYR A 351 -1.44 -12.78 -7.95
C TYR A 351 -0.84 -13.15 -9.32
N SER A 352 0.47 -12.96 -9.56
CA SER A 352 1.08 -13.07 -10.90
C SER A 352 1.85 -14.38 -11.20
N ALA A 353 1.96 -15.31 -10.26
CA ALA A 353 2.75 -16.55 -10.41
C ALA A 353 1.99 -17.77 -9.86
N PRO A 354 2.24 -19.01 -10.34
CA PRO A 354 1.62 -20.17 -9.73
C PRO A 354 2.17 -20.32 -8.31
N ILE A 355 1.32 -20.50 -7.30
CA ILE A 355 1.76 -20.65 -5.91
C ILE A 355 1.73 -22.13 -5.48
N PRO A 356 2.90 -22.80 -5.37
CA PRO A 356 3.06 -23.95 -4.46
C PRO A 356 4.09 -23.68 -3.34
N ASN A 357 3.85 -23.96 -2.05
CA ASN A 357 4.10 -25.26 -1.41
C ASN A 357 3.57 -25.34 0.06
N ALA A 358 3.01 -26.49 0.49
CA ALA A 358 3.41 -27.18 1.73
C ALA A 358 3.65 -28.68 1.44
N GLY A 359 4.89 -29.11 1.68
CA GLY A 359 5.30 -30.49 1.68
C GLY A 359 5.00 -31.07 3.04
N THR A 360 4.58 -32.33 3.08
CA THR A 360 4.57 -33.11 4.31
C THR A 360 5.97 -33.07 4.92
N PHE A 361 6.12 -32.46 6.09
CA PHE A 361 7.24 -32.72 6.98
C PHE A 361 6.98 -33.97 7.81
#